data_AF-L1J5I9-F1
#
_entry.id   AF-L1J5I9-F1
#
_cell.length_a   1.000
_cell.length_b   1.000
_cell.length_c   1.000
_cell.angle_alpha   90.00
_cell.angle_beta   90.00
_cell.angle_gamma   90.00
#
_symmetry.space_group_name_H-M   'P 1'
#
loop_
_entity.id
_entity.type
_entity.pdbx_description
1 polymer ?
#
loop_
_entity_poly.entity_id
_entity_poly.type
_entity_poly.pdbx_seq_one_letter_code
_entity_poly.pdbx_strand_id
1 'polypeptide(L)'
;ENVKSIAGLGGIGAVIHGMRSLLGVAEVQEQGCLALRNFSLQTEYKTKILEQGGIEVIIAGMSRHGGDERVQEQGNGLLGILAMEEQGTARIGEAGGIQTLLAGMRRHPSHAGVQETGCGALRWLALNPGNKSRIAEAGGDEAVRACMKAHASHQGVQRQGRWAMEN
;
A
#
# COMPACT_ATOMS: atom_id res chain seq x y z
N GLU A 1 4.51 20.42 14.73
CA GLU A 1 3.48 21.45 14.45
C GLU A 1 3.18 21.61 12.96
N ASN A 2 4.19 21.71 12.08
CA ASN A 2 3.97 21.92 10.63
C ASN A 2 3.11 20.85 9.93
N VAL A 3 3.32 19.56 10.22
CA VAL A 3 2.56 18.46 9.59
C VAL A 3 1.07 18.50 9.95
N LYS A 4 0.73 18.84 11.20
CA LYS A 4 -0.66 18.99 11.65
C LYS A 4 -1.35 20.19 10.99
N SER A 5 -0.62 21.30 10.88
CA SER A 5 -1.14 22.51 10.22
C SER A 5 -1.41 22.28 8.73
N ILE A 6 -0.47 21.64 8.02
CA ILE A 6 -0.60 21.35 6.58
C ILE A 6 -1.71 20.31 6.31
N ALA A 7 -1.80 19.24 7.10
CA ALA A 7 -2.84 18.23 6.93
C ALA A 7 -4.25 18.78 7.27
N GLY A 8 -4.34 19.62 8.31
CA GLY A 8 -5.57 20.28 8.75
C GLY A 8 -6.13 21.27 7.71
N LEU A 9 -5.26 22.06 7.06
CA LEU A 9 -5.62 23.10 6.08
C LEU A 9 -5.99 22.58 4.68
N GLY A 10 -6.35 21.30 4.55
CA GLY A 10 -6.72 20.71 3.27
C GLY A 10 -5.55 20.09 2.48
N GLY A 11 -4.36 19.98 3.07
CA GLY A 11 -3.19 19.37 2.43
C GLY A 11 -3.43 17.93 1.96
N ILE A 12 -4.20 17.12 2.70
CA ILE A 12 -4.57 15.76 2.27
C ILE A 12 -5.35 15.80 0.95
N GLY A 13 -6.34 16.69 0.84
CA GLY A 13 -7.14 16.82 -0.38
C GLY A 13 -6.35 17.39 -1.54
N ALA A 14 -5.45 18.34 -1.28
CA ALA A 14 -4.54 18.86 -2.30
C ALA A 14 -3.61 17.77 -2.85
N VAL A 15 -3.06 16.91 -1.98
CA VAL A 15 -2.20 15.79 -2.39
C VAL A 15 -3.00 14.76 -3.21
N ILE A 16 -4.18 14.34 -2.73
CA ILE A 16 -5.03 13.39 -3.47
C ILE A 16 -5.45 13.96 -4.82
N HIS A 17 -5.82 15.24 -4.88
CA HIS A 17 -6.17 15.91 -6.12
C HIS A 17 -4.97 16.00 -7.08
N GLY A 18 -3.79 16.37 -6.57
CA GLY A 18 -2.56 16.43 -7.37
C GLY A 18 -2.20 15.07 -7.95
N MET A 19 -2.24 14.00 -7.15
CA MET A 19 -2.02 12.64 -7.61
C MET A 19 -3.03 12.21 -8.69
N ARG A 20 -4.30 12.58 -8.54
CA ARG A 20 -5.34 12.27 -9.52
C ARG A 20 -5.14 13.01 -10.84
N SER A 21 -4.85 14.31 -10.79
CA SER A 21 -4.66 15.15 -11.97
C SER A 21 -3.36 14.84 -12.71
N LEU A 22 -2.32 14.43 -11.99
CA LEU A 22 -1.00 14.09 -12.53
C LEU A 22 -0.72 12.60 -12.44
N LEU A 23 -1.72 11.78 -12.76
CA LEU A 23 -1.62 10.31 -12.71
C LEU A 23 -0.47 9.77 -13.57
N GLY A 24 -0.11 10.46 -14.65
CA GLY A 24 0.98 10.09 -15.55
C GLY A 24 2.39 10.40 -15.06
N VAL A 25 2.56 11.08 -13.92
CA VAL A 25 3.87 11.51 -13.41
C VAL A 25 4.28 10.66 -12.22
N ALA A 26 5.26 9.76 -12.39
CA ALA A 26 5.70 8.81 -11.36
C ALA A 26 6.16 9.52 -10.08
N GLU A 27 6.93 10.60 -10.19
CA GLU A 27 7.42 11.39 -9.05
C GLU A 27 6.27 11.97 -8.22
N VAL A 28 5.17 12.40 -8.85
CA VAL A 28 3.99 12.89 -8.12
C VAL A 28 3.31 11.77 -7.36
N GLN A 29 3.24 10.56 -7.93
CA GLN A 29 2.66 9.41 -7.24
C GLN A 29 3.53 8.96 -6.06
N GLU A 30 4.84 8.89 -6.25
CA GLU A 30 5.81 8.56 -5.19
C GLU A 30 5.72 9.56 -4.02
N GLN A 31 5.87 10.86 -4.31
CA GLN A 31 5.88 11.91 -3.30
C GLN A 31 4.50 12.09 -2.65
N GLY A 32 3.42 11.90 -3.42
CA GLY A 32 2.06 11.92 -2.91
C GLY A 32 1.80 10.78 -1.92
N CYS A 33 2.17 9.54 -2.28
CA CYS A 33 2.09 8.40 -1.36
C CYS A 33 2.93 8.62 -0.10
N LEU A 34 4.16 9.14 -0.23
CA LEU A 34 5.03 9.45 0.90
C LEU A 34 4.42 10.52 1.82
N ALA A 35 3.87 11.59 1.26
CA ALA A 35 3.24 12.66 2.01
C ALA A 35 2.01 12.15 2.78
N LEU A 36 1.13 11.40 2.10
CA LEU A 36 -0.05 10.80 2.74
C LEU A 36 0.34 9.81 3.83
N ARG A 37 1.39 9.00 3.61
CA ARG A 37 1.93 8.08 4.61
C ARG A 37 2.38 8.79 5.88
N ASN A 38 3.06 9.93 5.74
CA ASN A 38 3.47 10.75 6.88
C ASN A 38 2.27 11.34 7.64
N PHE A 39 1.18 11.68 6.94
CA PHE A 39 -0.07 12.10 7.58
C PHE A 39 -0.77 10.95 8.31
N SER A 40 -0.77 9.73 7.73
CA SER A 40 -1.45 8.56 8.27
C SER A 40 -0.89 8.04 9.61
N LEU A 41 0.14 8.67 10.19
CA LEU A 41 0.56 8.44 11.58
C LEU A 41 -0.52 8.87 12.60
N GLN A 42 -1.49 9.68 12.19
CA GLN A 42 -2.63 10.08 13.01
C GLN A 42 -3.93 9.48 12.45
N THR A 43 -4.74 8.85 13.31
CA THR A 43 -5.99 8.17 12.91
C THR A 43 -6.96 9.10 12.19
N GLU A 44 -7.10 10.35 12.65
CA GLU A 44 -7.95 11.37 12.01
C GLU A 44 -7.63 11.59 10.52
N TYR A 45 -6.34 11.50 10.16
CA TYR A 45 -5.90 11.71 8.78
C TYR A 45 -6.07 10.46 7.93
N LYS A 46 -6.00 9.27 8.52
CA LYS A 46 -6.37 8.03 7.81
C LYS A 46 -7.82 8.09 7.35
N THR A 47 -8.75 8.41 8.25
CA THR A 47 -10.19 8.52 7.92
C THR A 47 -10.41 9.55 6.81
N LYS A 48 -9.77 10.71 6.91
CA LYS A 48 -9.88 11.76 5.87
C LYS A 48 -9.35 11.31 4.51
N ILE A 49 -8.28 10.52 4.45
CA ILE A 49 -7.77 9.93 3.20
C ILE A 49 -8.79 8.94 2.62
N LEU A 50 -9.42 8.12 3.46
CA LEU A 50 -10.47 7.19 3.03
C LEU A 50 -11.67 7.93 2.46
N GLU A 51 -12.19 8.92 3.18
CA GLU A 51 -13.37 9.71 2.78
C GLU A 51 -13.17 10.45 1.45
N GLN A 52 -11.94 10.88 1.16
CA GLN A 52 -11.60 11.62 -0.07
C GLN A 52 -11.25 10.71 -1.26
N GLY A 53 -11.48 9.40 -1.15
CA GLY A 53 -11.21 8.44 -2.22
C GLY A 53 -9.72 8.27 -2.50
N GLY A 54 -8.89 8.33 -1.44
CA GLY A 54 -7.44 8.18 -1.56
C GLY A 54 -7.03 6.79 -2.01
N ILE A 55 -7.74 5.73 -1.58
CA ILE A 55 -7.43 4.33 -1.95
C ILE A 55 -7.42 4.17 -3.48
N GLU A 56 -8.47 4.66 -4.14
CA GLU A 56 -8.68 4.52 -5.58
C GLU A 56 -7.59 5.29 -6.35
N VAL A 57 -7.17 6.46 -5.85
CA VAL A 57 -6.08 7.24 -6.44
C VAL A 57 -4.73 6.54 -6.28
N ILE A 58 -4.45 5.98 -5.09
CA ILE A 58 -3.21 5.24 -4.82
C ILE A 58 -3.11 4.01 -5.73
N ILE A 59 -4.19 3.22 -5.80
CA ILE A 59 -4.24 2.00 -6.64
C ILE A 59 -4.10 2.37 -8.12
N ALA A 60 -4.75 3.43 -8.59
CA ALA A 60 -4.60 3.90 -9.96
C ALA A 60 -3.15 4.31 -10.27
N GLY A 61 -2.50 5.05 -9.36
CA GLY A 61 -1.11 5.47 -9.50
C GLY A 61 -0.15 4.29 -9.56
N MET A 62 -0.29 3.34 -8.63
CA MET A 62 0.49 2.10 -8.62
C MET A 62 0.26 1.27 -9.88
N SER A 63 -0.98 1.17 -10.37
CA SER A 63 -1.29 0.42 -11.58
C SER A 63 -0.68 1.08 -12.82
N ARG A 64 -0.75 2.41 -12.90
CA ARG A 64 -0.16 3.19 -14.01
C ARG A 64 1.35 3.08 -14.05
N HIS A 65 1.99 3.07 -12.88
CA HIS A 65 3.45 3.01 -12.72
C HIS A 65 3.89 1.67 -12.13
N GLY A 66 3.33 0.56 -12.63
CA GLY A 66 3.68 -0.78 -12.17
C GLY A 66 5.19 -1.07 -12.24
N GLY A 67 5.88 -0.45 -13.20
CA GLY A 67 7.33 -0.60 -13.40
C GLY A 67 8.22 0.28 -12.54
N ASP A 68 7.69 1.18 -11.71
CA ASP A 68 8.50 2.04 -10.84
C ASP A 68 8.48 1.49 -9.41
N GLU A 69 9.61 0.96 -8.95
CA GLU A 69 9.76 0.35 -7.63
C GLU A 69 9.48 1.32 -6.48
N ARG A 70 9.76 2.62 -6.63
CA ARG A 70 9.55 3.63 -5.58
C ARG A 70 8.07 3.90 -5.42
N VAL A 71 7.34 4.02 -6.54
CA VAL A 71 5.87 4.15 -6.50
C VAL A 71 5.23 2.91 -5.86
N GLN A 72 5.69 1.70 -6.22
CA GLN A 72 5.19 0.47 -5.60
C GLN A 72 5.49 0.43 -4.11
N GLU A 73 6.71 0.73 -3.67
CA GLU A 73 7.08 0.70 -2.26
C GLU A 73 6.26 1.68 -1.42
N GLN A 74 6.17 2.94 -1.86
CA GLN A 74 5.40 3.96 -1.11
C GLN A 74 3.90 3.66 -1.13
N GLY A 75 3.37 3.21 -2.27
CA GLY A 75 1.97 2.79 -2.40
C GLY A 75 1.63 1.61 -1.50
N ASN A 76 2.45 0.55 -1.52
CA ASN A 76 2.30 -0.62 -0.65
C ASN A 76 2.32 -0.22 0.83
N GLY A 77 3.30 0.60 1.21
CA GLY A 77 3.44 1.07 2.59
C GLY A 77 2.23 1.88 3.07
N LEU A 78 1.70 2.76 2.22
CA LEU A 78 0.51 3.55 2.53
C LEU A 78 -0.75 2.68 2.63
N LEU A 79 -0.99 1.77 1.67
CA LEU A 79 -2.11 0.84 1.73
C LEU A 79 -2.05 -0.03 2.99
N GLY A 80 -0.86 -0.49 3.38
CA GLY A 80 -0.68 -1.26 4.62
C GLY A 80 -1.04 -0.47 5.88
N ILE A 81 -0.76 0.83 5.92
CA ILE A 81 -1.15 1.69 7.06
C ILE A 81 -2.65 1.95 7.08
N LEU A 82 -3.27 2.16 5.91
CA LEU A 82 -4.71 2.33 5.80
C LEU A 82 -5.48 1.04 6.15
N ALA A 83 -4.89 -0.13 5.86
CA ALA A 83 -5.42 -1.44 6.24
C ALA A 83 -5.32 -1.73 7.76
N MET A 84 -4.75 -0.83 8.56
CA MET A 84 -4.88 -0.95 10.03
C MET A 84 -6.27 -0.53 10.51
N GLU A 85 -7.03 0.21 9.70
CA GLU A 85 -8.42 0.59 9.98
C GLU A 85 -9.37 -0.39 9.28
N GLU A 86 -10.43 -0.84 9.97
CA GLU A 86 -11.38 -1.83 9.43
C GLU A 86 -12.00 -1.39 8.09
N GLN A 87 -12.43 -0.12 8.02
CA GLN A 87 -12.98 0.48 6.81
C GLN A 87 -11.94 0.50 5.67
N GLY A 88 -10.68 0.79 5.99
CA GLY A 88 -9.59 0.81 5.02
C GLY A 88 -9.35 -0.58 4.44
N THR A 89 -9.29 -1.60 5.30
CA THR A 89 -9.09 -2.99 4.89
C THR A 89 -10.17 -3.47 3.92
N ALA A 90 -11.45 -3.27 4.25
CA ALA A 90 -12.55 -3.69 3.38
C ALA A 90 -12.46 -2.98 2.01
N ARG A 91 -12.30 -1.65 2.01
CA ARG A 91 -12.25 -0.85 0.78
C ARG A 91 -11.05 -1.16 -0.09
N ILE A 92 -9.87 -1.42 0.48
CA ILE A 92 -8.67 -1.81 -0.30
C ILE A 92 -8.94 -3.13 -1.05
N GLY A 93 -9.58 -4.09 -0.39
CA GLY A 93 -9.95 -5.36 -1.02
C GLY A 93 -10.96 -5.20 -2.15
N GLU A 94 -12.00 -4.41 -1.92
CA GLU A 94 -13.05 -4.14 -2.91
C GLU A 94 -12.54 -3.33 -4.13
N ALA A 95 -11.59 -2.42 -3.91
CA ALA A 95 -10.99 -1.60 -4.95
C ALA A 95 -9.90 -2.32 -5.77
N GLY A 96 -9.65 -3.62 -5.55
CA GLY A 96 -8.64 -4.38 -6.28
C GLY A 96 -7.20 -4.12 -5.82
N GLY A 97 -7.02 -3.63 -4.59
CA GLY A 97 -5.70 -3.32 -4.03
C GLY A 97 -4.84 -4.56 -3.82
N ILE A 98 -5.44 -5.72 -3.53
CA ILE A 98 -4.73 -7.00 -3.35
C ILE A 98 -4.03 -7.42 -4.66
N GLN A 99 -4.74 -7.34 -5.78
CA GLN A 99 -4.20 -7.68 -7.10
C GLN A 99 -3.08 -6.72 -7.48
N THR A 100 -3.26 -5.43 -7.19
CA THR A 100 -2.26 -4.39 -7.45
C THR A 100 -0.98 -4.64 -6.63
N LEU A 101 -1.12 -4.94 -5.33
CA LEU A 101 -0.01 -5.30 -4.43
C LEU A 101 0.77 -6.50 -4.96
N LEU A 102 0.08 -7.59 -5.29
CA LEU A 102 0.71 -8.82 -5.76
C LEU A 102 1.36 -8.63 -7.13
N ALA A 103 0.76 -7.85 -8.03
CA ALA A 103 1.36 -7.50 -9.31
C ALA A 103 2.68 -6.71 -9.12
N GLY A 104 2.69 -5.73 -8.21
CA GLY A 104 3.90 -4.98 -7.85
C GLY A 104 4.99 -5.89 -7.29
N MET A 105 4.66 -6.76 -6.35
CA MET A 105 5.61 -7.73 -5.78
C MET A 105 6.18 -8.70 -6.84
N ARG A 106 5.34 -9.21 -7.75
CA ARG A 106 5.79 -10.11 -8.83
C ARG A 106 6.69 -9.40 -9.84
N ARG A 107 6.44 -8.12 -10.09
CA ARG A 107 7.21 -7.33 -11.06
C ARG A 107 8.57 -6.90 -10.51
N HIS A 108 8.69 -6.75 -9.19
CA HIS A 108 9.91 -6.30 -8.52
C HIS A 108 10.47 -7.33 -7.53
N PRO A 109 10.75 -8.57 -7.96
CA PRO A 109 11.12 -9.67 -7.06
C PRO A 109 12.46 -9.41 -6.35
N SER A 110 13.36 -8.63 -6.95
CA SER A 110 14.67 -8.29 -6.38
C SER A 110 14.67 -7.05 -5.49
N HIS A 111 13.57 -6.29 -5.44
CA HIS A 111 13.52 -5.04 -4.68
C HIS A 111 13.00 -5.29 -3.25
N ALA A 112 13.90 -5.31 -2.28
CA ALA A 112 13.55 -5.65 -0.89
C ALA A 112 12.48 -4.72 -0.28
N GLY A 113 12.51 -3.41 -0.58
CA GLY A 113 11.52 -2.45 -0.08
C GLY A 113 10.09 -2.76 -0.52
N VAL A 114 9.85 -2.95 -1.82
CA VAL A 114 8.57 -3.42 -2.39
C VAL A 114 8.12 -4.74 -1.77
N GLN A 115 9.04 -5.70 -1.61
CA GLN A 115 8.73 -6.99 -1.00
C GLN A 115 8.32 -6.86 0.48
N GLU A 116 9.07 -6.09 1.29
CA GLU A 116 8.78 -5.90 2.71
C GLU A 116 7.45 -5.16 2.92
N THR A 117 7.25 -4.05 2.21
CA THR A 117 6.02 -3.25 2.27
C THR A 117 4.82 -4.01 1.74
N GLY A 118 5.00 -4.80 0.67
CA GLY A 118 3.96 -5.66 0.10
C GLY A 118 3.52 -6.75 1.08
N CYS A 119 4.47 -7.51 1.66
CA CYS A 119 4.16 -8.49 2.70
C CYS A 119 3.52 -7.84 3.94
N GLY A 120 4.01 -6.65 4.34
CA GLY A 120 3.44 -5.91 5.47
C GLY A 120 1.99 -5.48 5.23
N ALA A 121 1.65 -5.05 4.02
CA ALA A 121 0.28 -4.72 3.65
C ALA A 121 -0.63 -5.96 3.60
N LEU A 122 -0.15 -7.07 3.01
CA LEU A 122 -0.91 -8.33 2.94
C LEU A 122 -1.27 -8.86 4.32
N ARG A 123 -0.36 -8.75 5.31
CA ARG A 123 -0.62 -9.13 6.71
C ARG A 123 -1.88 -8.44 7.26
N TRP A 124 -1.98 -7.12 7.10
CA TRP A 124 -3.12 -6.36 7.62
C TRP A 124 -4.40 -6.66 6.83
N LEU A 125 -4.28 -6.82 5.51
CA LEU A 125 -5.41 -7.16 4.66
C LEU A 125 -6.00 -8.54 4.97
N ALA A 126 -5.15 -9.53 5.31
CA ALA A 126 -5.57 -10.89 5.65
C ALA A 126 -6.42 -10.98 6.93
N LEU A 127 -6.39 -9.97 7.80
CA LEU A 127 -7.24 -9.91 9.00
C LEU A 127 -8.74 -9.81 8.66
N ASN A 128 -9.08 -9.34 7.46
CA ASN A 128 -10.46 -9.37 6.98
C ASN A 128 -10.72 -10.70 6.25
N PRO A 129 -11.73 -11.50 6.65
CA PRO A 129 -12.00 -12.80 6.02
C PRO A 129 -12.26 -12.74 4.51
N GLY A 130 -12.95 -11.72 4.02
CA GLY A 130 -13.21 -11.55 2.59
C GLY A 130 -11.92 -11.29 1.80
N ASN A 131 -11.01 -10.51 2.38
CA ASN A 131 -9.70 -10.27 1.79
C ASN A 131 -8.79 -11.49 1.87
N LYS A 132 -8.87 -12.29 2.94
CA LYS A 132 -8.12 -13.54 3.04
C LYS A 132 -8.42 -14.48 1.86
N SER A 133 -9.71 -14.66 1.53
CA SER A 133 -10.11 -15.43 0.34
C SER A 133 -9.57 -14.82 -0.96
N ARG A 134 -9.69 -13.49 -1.13
CA ARG A 134 -9.16 -12.78 -2.31
C ARG A 134 -7.63 -12.91 -2.44
N ILE A 135 -6.89 -12.89 -1.34
CA ILE A 135 -5.42 -13.08 -1.32
C ILE A 135 -5.07 -14.49 -1.77
N ALA A 136 -5.77 -15.51 -1.25
CA ALA A 136 -5.56 -16.90 -1.63
C ALA A 136 -5.86 -17.13 -3.12
N GLU A 137 -7.02 -16.67 -3.60
CA GLU A 137 -7.43 -16.76 -5.00
C GLU A 137 -6.46 -16.05 -5.95
N ALA A 138 -5.88 -14.93 -5.51
CA ALA A 138 -4.90 -14.19 -6.29
C ALA A 138 -3.49 -14.78 -6.25
N GLY A 139 -3.26 -15.90 -5.55
CA GLY A 139 -1.94 -16.55 -5.42
C GLY A 139 -0.99 -15.83 -4.46
N GLY A 140 -1.52 -15.28 -3.37
CA GLY A 140 -0.75 -14.55 -2.35
C GLY A 140 0.28 -15.41 -1.63
N ASP A 141 -0.09 -16.65 -1.24
CA ASP A 141 0.80 -17.58 -0.54
C ASP A 141 2.07 -17.88 -1.33
N GLU A 142 1.92 -18.15 -2.63
CA GLU A 142 3.05 -18.40 -3.53
C GLU A 142 3.94 -17.16 -3.64
N ALA A 143 3.34 -15.98 -3.80
CA ALA A 143 4.06 -14.72 -3.88
C ALA A 143 4.88 -14.43 -2.61
N VAL A 144 4.29 -14.63 -1.42
CA VAL A 144 4.99 -14.42 -0.14
C VAL A 144 6.13 -15.42 0.05
N ARG A 145 5.92 -16.69 -0.31
CA ARG A 145 7.00 -17.70 -0.24
C ARG A 145 8.14 -17.40 -1.21
N ALA A 146 7.82 -17.01 -2.44
CA ALA A 146 8.81 -16.63 -3.44
C ALA A 146 9.62 -15.41 -2.99
N CYS A 147 8.93 -14.40 -2.45
CA CYS A 147 9.51 -13.21 -1.83
C CYS A 147 10.50 -13.58 -0.69
N MET A 148 10.06 -14.39 0.28
CA MET A 148 10.92 -14.82 1.38
C MET A 148 12.12 -15.65 0.89
N LYS A 149 11.96 -16.46 -0.15
CA LYS A 149 13.07 -17.21 -0.74
C LYS A 149 14.10 -16.30 -1.42
N ALA A 150 13.63 -15.31 -2.18
CA ALA A 150 14.49 -14.35 -2.87
C ALA A 150 15.26 -13.45 -1.90
N HIS A 151 14.68 -13.13 -0.74
CA HIS A 151 15.23 -12.22 0.26
C HIS A 151 15.56 -12.92 1.59
N ALA A 152 16.22 -14.08 1.52
CA ALA A 152 16.51 -14.92 2.68
C ALA A 152 17.30 -14.21 3.79
N SER A 153 18.21 -13.28 3.43
CA SER A 153 19.01 -12.50 4.38
C SER A 153 18.34 -11.21 4.86
N HIS A 154 17.24 -10.78 4.23
CA HIS A 154 16.58 -9.53 4.57
C HIS A 154 15.57 -9.71 5.70
N GLN A 155 15.96 -9.32 6.91
CA GLN A 155 15.16 -9.55 8.12
C GLN A 155 13.74 -8.95 8.06
N GLY A 156 13.60 -7.76 7.45
CA GLY A 156 12.31 -7.09 7.26
C GLY A 156 11.31 -7.94 6.47
N VAL A 157 11.68 -8.30 5.23
CA VAL A 157 10.94 -9.25 4.38
C VAL A 157 10.63 -10.56 5.10
N GLN A 158 11.61 -11.20 5.75
CA GLN A 158 11.37 -12.48 6.45
C GLN A 158 10.33 -12.35 7.56
N ARG A 159 10.37 -11.26 8.33
CA ARG A 159 9.44 -11.00 9.44
C ARG A 159 8.04 -10.72 8.92
N GLN A 160 7.91 -9.81 7.96
CA GLN A 160 6.60 -9.47 7.39
C GLN A 160 5.99 -10.66 6.64
N GLY A 161 6.80 -11.40 5.89
CA GLY A 161 6.34 -12.59 5.17
C GLY A 161 5.81 -13.68 6.09
N ARG A 162 6.49 -13.97 7.22
CA ARG A 162 5.98 -14.92 8.22
C ARG A 162 4.62 -14.47 8.78
N TRP A 163 4.49 -13.22 9.19
CA TRP A 163 3.21 -12.72 9.69
C TRP A 163 2.12 -12.73 8.63
N ALA A 164 2.44 -12.44 7.37
CA ALA A 164 1.46 -12.52 6.29
C ALA A 164 0.94 -13.94 6.07
N MET A 165 1.78 -14.97 6.26
CA MET A 165 1.39 -16.38 6.14
C MET A 165 0.63 -16.92 7.37
N GLU A 166 0.78 -16.29 8.53
CA GLU A 166 0.11 -16.68 9.78
C GLU A 166 -1.34 -16.19 9.88
N ASN A 167 -1.70 -15.14 9.12
CA ASN A 167 -3.03 -14.50 9.14
C ASN A 167 -3.92 -14.97 8.00
#